data_AF-A0A2V3PRX0-F1
#
_entry.id   AF-A0A2V3PRX0-F1
#
_cell.length_a   1.000
_cell.length_b   1.000
_cell.length_c   1.000
_cell.angle_alpha   90.00
_cell.angle_beta   90.00
_cell.angle_gamma   90.00
#
_symmetry.space_group_name_H-M   'P 1'
#
loop_
_entity.id
_entity.type
_entity.pdbx_description
1 polymer ?
#
loop_
_entity_poly.entity_id
_entity_poly.type
_entity_poly.pdbx_seq_one_letter_code
_entity_poly.pdbx_strand_id
1 'polypeptide(L)'
;MRLKNILLFTLLCVGLMVNAQKKIVILGTNDTHSRIEPLPDSDKSYGGMGGVVAREAFISEMRKQNPNVLLFDAGDFVQGTPYFNIFHGRVETQAMNLMKYDAGTLGNHEFDYGLDTLKMIVERLDFPILNCNYDFSKTVLKDDIKPYVVLNRFGLRIGVLGVGVDPEGLVQKNKYEGMEFKPVISSVNFYAKILKESKQCDLIICLSHVGYNSDIQLAEQSKNVDIIIGGHSHTYMETPDMRKNLDGKEVMIFQTGKNGAYVNKIEVELDKIKK
;
A
#
# COMPACT_ATOMS: atom_id res chain seq x y z
N MET A 1 55.23 57.03 -11.59
CA MET A 1 53.87 56.45 -11.64
C MET A 1 53.98 54.95 -11.87
N ARG A 2 53.74 54.12 -10.85
CA ARG A 2 53.72 52.65 -10.99
C ARG A 2 52.26 52.20 -11.00
N LEU A 3 51.76 51.72 -12.14
CA LEU A 3 50.46 51.05 -12.22
C LEU A 3 50.57 49.69 -11.53
N LYS A 4 49.72 49.46 -10.51
CA LYS A 4 49.48 48.13 -9.95
C LYS A 4 48.39 47.45 -10.77
N ASN A 5 48.75 46.38 -11.47
CA ASN A 5 47.79 45.48 -12.11
C ASN A 5 47.05 44.71 -11.01
N ILE A 6 45.76 44.95 -10.87
CA ILE A 6 44.85 44.16 -10.03
C ILE A 6 44.29 43.05 -10.90
N LEU A 7 44.73 41.82 -10.66
CA LEU A 7 44.20 40.62 -11.30
C LEU A 7 42.94 40.20 -10.53
N LEU A 8 41.77 40.41 -11.13
CA LEU A 8 40.49 40.00 -10.56
C LEU A 8 40.26 38.51 -10.86
N PHE A 9 40.44 37.65 -9.85
CA PHE A 9 40.10 36.22 -9.94
C PHE A 9 38.59 36.05 -9.77
N THR A 10 37.86 35.90 -10.87
CA THR A 10 36.47 35.46 -10.84
C THR A 10 36.45 33.95 -10.56
N LEU A 11 36.12 33.59 -9.31
CA LEU A 11 35.90 32.21 -8.91
C LEU A 11 34.57 31.73 -9.53
N LEU A 12 34.65 31.08 -10.69
CA LEU A 12 33.50 30.43 -11.32
C LEU A 12 33.19 29.15 -10.53
N CYS A 13 32.33 29.24 -9.51
CA CYS A 13 31.78 28.07 -8.84
C CYS A 13 30.85 27.31 -9.80
N VAL A 14 31.42 26.39 -10.57
CA VAL A 14 30.65 25.35 -11.26
C VAL A 14 30.13 24.41 -10.18
N GLY A 15 28.90 24.64 -9.72
CA GLY A 15 28.21 23.73 -8.82
C GLY A 15 27.97 22.41 -9.56
N LEU A 16 28.75 21.39 -9.23
CA LEU A 16 28.43 20.00 -9.58
C LEU A 16 27.10 19.66 -8.90
N MET A 17 26.01 19.74 -9.66
CA MET A 17 24.72 19.27 -9.21
C MET A 17 24.73 17.75 -9.31
N VAL A 18 25.17 17.10 -8.22
CA VAL A 18 24.97 15.67 -8.01
C VAL A 18 23.46 15.45 -7.94
N ASN A 19 22.89 14.84 -8.98
CA ASN A 19 21.53 14.34 -8.94
C ASN A 19 21.54 13.12 -8.00
N ALA A 20 21.20 13.33 -6.73
CA ALA A 20 21.08 12.23 -5.79
C ALA A 20 19.87 11.37 -6.20
N GLN A 21 20.15 10.22 -6.80
CA GLN A 21 19.16 9.18 -7.07
C GLN A 21 18.50 8.79 -5.74
N LYS A 22 17.17 8.81 -5.69
CA LYS A 22 16.45 8.51 -4.44
C LYS A 22 16.02 7.06 -4.45
N LYS A 23 16.59 6.30 -3.52
CA LYS A 23 16.15 4.94 -3.21
C LYS A 23 15.08 4.96 -2.13
N ILE A 24 13.93 4.36 -2.42
CA ILE A 24 12.86 4.09 -1.45
C ILE A 24 12.68 2.58 -1.34
N VAL A 25 12.52 2.09 -0.12
CA VAL A 25 12.08 0.72 0.14
C VAL A 25 10.58 0.73 0.42
N ILE A 26 9.85 -0.05 -0.35
CA ILE A 26 8.42 -0.29 -0.16
C ILE A 26 8.26 -1.71 0.37
N LEU A 27 7.70 -1.80 1.57
CA LEU A 27 7.27 -3.05 2.19
C LEU A 27 5.76 -3.19 2.06
N GLY A 28 5.30 -4.43 1.96
CA GLY A 28 3.88 -4.73 1.86
C GLY A 28 3.53 -6.03 2.57
N THR A 29 2.28 -6.11 3.00
CA THR A 29 1.63 -7.34 3.43
C THR A 29 0.23 -7.43 2.81
N ASN A 30 -0.32 -8.63 2.77
CA ASN A 30 -1.71 -8.88 2.42
C ASN A 30 -2.20 -10.12 3.15
N ASP A 31 -3.52 -10.23 3.36
CA ASP A 31 -4.18 -11.46 3.81
C ASP A 31 -3.55 -12.05 5.07
N THR A 32 -3.21 -11.16 6.00
CA THR A 32 -2.55 -11.59 7.24
C THR A 32 -3.51 -12.33 8.17
N HIS A 33 -4.82 -12.19 7.93
CA HIS A 33 -5.88 -13.02 8.49
C HIS A 33 -5.76 -13.24 10.01
N SER A 34 -5.65 -12.14 10.75
CA SER A 34 -5.58 -12.19 12.22
C SER A 34 -4.43 -13.09 12.73
N ARG A 35 -3.36 -13.27 11.93
CA ARG A 35 -2.21 -14.09 12.32
C ARG A 35 -1.30 -13.34 13.28
N ILE A 36 -1.71 -13.33 14.55
CA ILE A 36 -0.97 -12.71 15.66
C ILE A 36 0.24 -13.56 16.06
N GLU A 37 0.04 -14.87 16.17
CA GLU A 37 1.10 -15.84 16.51
C GLU A 37 1.65 -16.54 15.26
N PRO A 38 2.88 -17.05 15.31
CA PRO A 38 3.39 -17.94 14.27
C PRO A 38 2.46 -19.14 14.06
N LEU A 39 2.47 -19.67 12.84
CA LEU A 39 1.80 -20.93 12.54
C LEU A 39 2.54 -22.08 13.24
N PRO A 40 1.81 -23.12 13.68
CA PRO A 40 2.43 -24.28 14.31
C PRO A 40 3.41 -24.95 13.34
N ASP A 41 4.48 -25.56 13.85
CA ASP A 41 5.49 -26.25 13.03
C ASP A 41 4.91 -27.34 12.12
N SER A 42 3.73 -27.88 12.49
CA SER A 42 2.99 -28.86 11.70
C SER A 42 2.24 -28.29 10.49
N ASP A 43 2.16 -26.97 10.34
CA ASP A 43 1.51 -26.34 9.18
C ASP A 43 2.29 -26.69 7.89
N LYS A 44 1.57 -27.21 6.90
CA LYS A 44 2.17 -27.77 5.67
C LYS A 44 2.70 -26.71 4.72
N SER A 45 2.25 -25.46 4.85
CA SER A 45 2.61 -24.38 3.93
C SER A 45 3.65 -23.45 4.56
N TYR A 46 3.47 -23.08 5.82
CA TYR A 46 4.24 -22.03 6.48
C TYR A 46 4.56 -22.36 7.95
N GLY A 47 4.83 -23.64 8.26
CA GLY A 47 5.14 -24.09 9.63
C GLY A 47 6.24 -23.26 10.31
N GLY A 48 5.97 -22.76 11.51
CA GLY A 48 6.87 -21.91 12.29
C GLY A 48 6.98 -20.45 11.79
N MET A 49 6.33 -20.10 10.67
CA MET A 49 6.39 -18.75 10.09
C MET A 49 5.20 -17.88 10.52
N GLY A 50 5.25 -16.59 10.18
CA GLY A 50 4.19 -15.62 10.45
C GLY A 50 4.30 -15.00 11.85
N GLY A 51 3.17 -14.51 12.35
CA GLY A 51 3.09 -13.82 13.63
C GLY A 51 3.63 -12.39 13.60
N VAL A 52 3.08 -11.54 14.48
CA VAL A 52 3.36 -10.10 14.48
C VAL A 52 4.77 -9.78 15.00
N VAL A 53 5.33 -10.60 15.89
CA VAL A 53 6.67 -10.38 16.46
C VAL A 53 7.75 -10.55 15.39
N ALA A 54 7.70 -11.64 14.61
CA ALA A 54 8.65 -11.87 13.53
C ALA A 54 8.51 -10.80 12.43
N ARG A 55 7.27 -10.40 12.13
CA ARG A 55 6.97 -9.33 11.18
C ARG A 55 7.57 -7.99 11.60
N GLU A 56 7.44 -7.61 12.87
CA GLU A 56 8.07 -6.39 13.40
C GLU A 56 9.60 -6.52 13.32
N ALA A 57 10.20 -7.61 13.81
CA ALA A 57 11.66 -7.79 13.71
C ALA A 57 12.17 -7.60 12.27
N PHE A 58 11.42 -8.19 11.32
CA PHE A 58 11.30 -7.83 9.91
C PHE A 58 11.54 -6.35 9.58
N ILE A 59 10.45 -5.61 9.79
CA ILE A 59 10.26 -4.22 9.41
C ILE A 59 11.26 -3.30 10.12
N SER A 60 11.53 -3.55 11.40
CA SER A 60 12.50 -2.81 12.20
C SER A 60 13.90 -2.91 11.63
N GLU A 61 14.32 -4.11 11.22
CA GLU A 61 15.63 -4.30 10.59
C GLU A 61 15.70 -3.56 9.24
N MET A 62 14.65 -3.63 8.42
CA MET A 62 14.59 -2.88 7.16
C MET A 62 14.70 -1.37 7.37
N ARG A 63 14.06 -0.83 8.41
CA ARG A 63 14.14 0.59 8.79
C ARG A 63 15.49 1.00 9.36
N LYS A 64 16.23 0.10 10.02
CA LYS A 64 17.61 0.37 10.45
C LYS A 64 18.56 0.43 9.26
N GLN A 65 18.39 -0.47 8.30
CA GLN A 65 19.25 -0.57 7.12
C GLN A 65 18.93 0.50 6.06
N ASN A 66 17.70 1.02 6.02
CA ASN A 66 17.23 1.92 4.98
C ASN A 66 16.54 3.15 5.59
N PRO A 67 16.98 4.39 5.28
CA PRO A 67 16.37 5.60 5.84
C PRO A 67 14.99 5.93 5.25
N ASN A 68 14.66 5.35 4.09
CA ASN A 68 13.46 5.69 3.31
C ASN A 68 12.56 4.46 3.14
N VAL A 69 11.88 4.04 4.20
CA VAL A 69 10.97 2.87 4.17
C VAL A 69 9.51 3.33 4.24
N LEU A 70 8.66 2.73 3.41
CA LEU A 70 7.21 2.78 3.51
C LEU A 70 6.66 1.38 3.72
N LEU A 71 5.57 1.26 4.46
CA LEU A 71 4.91 -0.02 4.75
C LEU A 71 3.41 0.06 4.45
N PHE A 72 2.91 -0.88 3.65
CA PHE A 72 1.51 -0.91 3.23
C PHE A 72 0.85 -2.26 3.49
N ASP A 73 -0.49 -2.26 3.61
CA ASP A 73 -1.28 -3.49 3.68
C ASP A 73 -2.35 -3.54 2.58
N ALA A 74 -2.48 -4.68 1.92
CA ALA A 74 -3.42 -4.88 0.82
C ALA A 74 -4.77 -5.48 1.26
N GLY A 75 -5.13 -5.43 2.55
CA GLY A 75 -6.44 -5.88 3.04
C GLY A 75 -6.45 -7.31 3.58
N ASP A 76 -7.59 -7.71 4.15
CA ASP A 76 -7.78 -8.96 4.90
C ASP A 76 -6.75 -9.15 6.02
N PHE A 77 -6.50 -8.08 6.78
CA PHE A 77 -5.66 -8.15 7.98
C PHE A 77 -6.43 -8.68 9.19
N VAL A 78 -7.76 -8.62 9.16
CA VAL A 78 -8.64 -9.27 10.13
C VAL A 78 -9.14 -10.64 9.64
N GLN A 79 -9.93 -11.31 10.51
CA GLN A 79 -10.53 -12.64 10.30
C GLN A 79 -9.53 -13.78 10.13
N GLY A 80 -9.84 -14.98 10.63
CA GLY A 80 -9.08 -16.21 10.35
C GLY A 80 -8.48 -16.89 11.58
N THR A 81 -8.46 -16.21 12.73
CA THR A 81 -8.13 -16.82 14.03
C THR A 81 -9.13 -16.40 15.11
N PRO A 82 -9.20 -17.09 16.26
CA PRO A 82 -10.03 -16.67 17.39
C PRO A 82 -9.76 -15.26 17.91
N TYR A 83 -8.59 -14.67 17.63
CA TYR A 83 -8.29 -13.29 18.01
C TYR A 83 -9.33 -12.33 17.46
N PHE A 84 -9.67 -12.44 16.17
CA PHE A 84 -10.67 -11.56 15.57
C PHE A 84 -12.08 -11.78 16.16
N ASN A 85 -12.44 -13.05 16.41
CA ASN A 85 -13.75 -13.39 16.95
C ASN A 85 -13.98 -12.83 18.36
N ILE A 86 -12.92 -12.74 19.16
CA ILE A 86 -12.98 -12.30 20.56
C ILE A 86 -12.74 -10.80 20.69
N PHE A 87 -11.82 -10.24 19.89
CA PHE A 87 -11.34 -8.86 20.05
C PHE A 87 -11.78 -7.90 18.94
N HIS A 88 -12.48 -8.38 17.91
CA HIS A 88 -13.08 -7.58 16.84
C HIS A 88 -12.10 -6.56 16.23
N GLY A 89 -10.90 -7.03 15.87
CA GLY A 89 -9.88 -6.23 15.19
C GLY A 89 -8.96 -5.43 16.12
N ARG A 90 -9.19 -5.41 17.43
CA ARG A 90 -8.38 -4.61 18.37
C ARG A 90 -6.91 -5.05 18.41
N VAL A 91 -6.63 -6.35 18.31
CA VAL A 91 -5.26 -6.87 18.42
C VAL A 91 -4.50 -6.61 17.13
N GLU A 92 -5.16 -6.79 16.00
CA GLU A 92 -4.66 -6.54 14.65
C GLU A 92 -4.30 -5.06 14.48
N THR A 93 -5.24 -4.17 14.77
CA THR A 93 -5.05 -2.71 14.67
C THR A 93 -3.91 -2.23 15.58
N GLN A 94 -3.83 -2.71 16.82
CA GLN A 94 -2.74 -2.38 17.74
C GLN A 94 -1.38 -2.83 17.20
N ALA A 95 -1.28 -4.05 16.68
CA ALA A 95 -0.03 -4.55 16.09
C ALA A 95 0.40 -3.74 14.87
N MET A 96 -0.53 -3.41 13.97
CA MET A 96 -0.24 -2.61 12.78
C MET A 96 0.18 -1.18 13.15
N ASN A 97 -0.43 -0.55 14.14
CA ASN A 97 -0.02 0.77 14.64
C ASN A 97 1.40 0.75 15.21
N LEU A 98 1.74 -0.27 16.01
CA LEU A 98 3.11 -0.45 16.53
C LEU A 98 4.13 -0.64 15.41
N MET A 99 3.76 -1.35 14.35
CA MET A 99 4.56 -1.50 13.13
C MET A 99 4.57 -0.26 12.24
N LYS A 100 3.76 0.76 12.54
CA LYS A 100 3.71 2.05 11.81
C LYS A 100 3.48 1.85 10.31
N TYR A 101 2.40 1.17 9.92
CA TYR A 101 1.96 1.16 8.53
C TYR A 101 1.67 2.59 8.05
N ASP A 102 1.91 2.88 6.77
CA ASP A 102 1.70 4.18 6.15
C ASP A 102 0.30 4.31 5.51
N ALA A 103 -0.26 3.21 5.02
CA ALA A 103 -1.64 3.10 4.55
C ALA A 103 -2.05 1.62 4.42
N GLY A 104 -3.37 1.36 4.43
CA GLY A 104 -3.94 0.05 4.07
C GLY A 104 -5.13 0.20 3.12
N THR A 105 -5.62 -0.90 2.56
CA THR A 105 -6.91 -0.97 1.86
C THR A 105 -7.85 -1.95 2.57
N LEU A 106 -9.08 -2.03 2.07
CA LEU A 106 -10.07 -3.02 2.51
C LEU A 106 -10.01 -4.27 1.62
N GLY A 107 -10.02 -5.43 2.25
CA GLY A 107 -10.46 -6.68 1.68
C GLY A 107 -11.89 -7.03 2.06
N ASN A 108 -12.31 -8.23 1.67
CA ASN A 108 -13.69 -8.68 1.90
C ASN A 108 -13.94 -9.04 3.38
N HIS A 109 -12.93 -9.51 4.10
CA HIS A 109 -13.10 -9.96 5.48
C HIS A 109 -13.19 -8.83 6.50
N GLU A 110 -12.79 -7.61 6.13
CA GLU A 110 -13.06 -6.42 6.94
C GLU A 110 -14.57 -6.17 7.17
N PHE A 111 -15.43 -6.75 6.32
CA PHE A 111 -16.89 -6.62 6.42
C PHE A 111 -17.57 -7.72 7.23
N ASP A 112 -16.87 -8.76 7.70
CA ASP A 112 -17.49 -9.96 8.28
C ASP A 112 -18.41 -9.67 9.49
N TYR A 113 -18.05 -8.67 10.30
CA TYR A 113 -18.86 -8.20 11.43
C TYR A 113 -19.70 -6.93 11.13
N GLY A 114 -19.77 -6.52 9.87
CA GLY A 114 -20.60 -5.41 9.39
C GLY A 114 -19.94 -4.03 9.55
N LEU A 115 -20.60 -3.02 9.00
CA LEU A 115 -20.04 -1.66 8.87
C LEU A 115 -19.75 -0.98 10.21
N ASP A 116 -20.49 -1.27 11.28
CA ASP A 116 -20.21 -0.71 12.62
C ASP A 116 -18.88 -1.23 13.17
N THR A 117 -18.62 -2.53 13.02
CA THR A 117 -17.34 -3.12 13.44
C THR A 117 -16.21 -2.61 12.56
N LEU A 118 -16.44 -2.50 11.24
CA LEU A 118 -15.47 -1.93 10.33
C LEU A 118 -15.12 -0.47 10.71
N LYS A 119 -16.11 0.35 11.06
CA LYS A 119 -15.87 1.71 11.57
C LYS A 119 -14.99 1.69 12.80
N MET A 120 -15.30 0.83 13.78
CA MET A 120 -14.47 0.69 14.98
C MET A 120 -13.04 0.21 14.69
N ILE A 121 -12.82 -0.57 13.63
CA ILE A 121 -11.48 -1.00 13.19
C ILE A 121 -10.75 0.20 12.60
N VAL A 122 -11.36 0.91 11.65
CA VAL A 122 -10.77 2.08 10.98
C VAL A 122 -10.41 3.18 11.97
N GLU A 123 -11.28 3.47 12.94
CA GLU A 123 -11.03 4.49 13.98
C GLU A 123 -9.87 4.16 14.92
N ARG A 124 -9.44 2.90 15.00
CA ARG A 124 -8.30 2.48 15.84
C ARG A 124 -6.97 2.55 15.12
N LEU A 125 -6.96 2.70 13.80
CA LEU A 125 -5.72 2.72 13.02
C LEU A 125 -5.09 4.12 13.02
N ASP A 126 -3.79 4.19 13.25
CA ASP A 126 -3.01 5.44 13.23
C ASP A 126 -2.64 5.88 11.79
N PHE A 127 -3.12 5.14 10.79
CA PHE A 127 -2.87 5.34 9.37
C PHE A 127 -4.18 5.19 8.57
N PRO A 128 -4.27 5.80 7.38
CA PRO A 128 -5.50 5.77 6.60
C PRO A 128 -5.76 4.39 5.97
N ILE A 129 -7.02 3.97 6.04
CA ILE A 129 -7.57 2.95 5.14
C ILE A 129 -8.13 3.63 3.89
N LEU A 130 -7.77 3.08 2.74
CA LEU A 130 -8.07 3.64 1.43
C LEU A 130 -8.99 2.72 0.64
N ASN A 131 -9.98 3.28 -0.04
CA ASN A 131 -10.75 2.57 -1.05
C ASN A 131 -11.41 3.56 -2.02
N CYS A 132 -11.16 3.36 -3.32
CA CYS A 132 -11.59 4.28 -4.36
C CYS A 132 -12.82 3.81 -5.15
N ASN A 133 -13.23 2.55 -4.98
CA ASN A 133 -14.32 1.94 -5.74
C ASN A 133 -15.51 1.50 -4.87
N TYR A 134 -15.48 1.73 -3.58
CA TYR A 134 -16.63 1.62 -2.67
C TYR A 134 -17.13 3.02 -2.31
N ASP A 135 -18.42 3.24 -2.45
CA ASP A 135 -19.09 4.47 -2.01
C ASP A 135 -19.72 4.25 -0.64
N PHE A 136 -19.13 4.88 0.37
CA PHE A 136 -19.62 4.82 1.75
C PHE A 136 -20.56 5.97 2.11
N SER A 137 -20.98 6.83 1.16
CA SER A 137 -21.73 8.07 1.44
C SER A 137 -23.07 7.87 2.15
N LYS A 138 -23.64 6.67 2.07
CA LYS A 138 -24.90 6.28 2.72
C LYS A 138 -24.71 5.34 3.91
N THR A 139 -23.50 5.29 4.46
CA THR A 139 -23.12 4.38 5.55
C THR A 139 -22.51 5.13 6.73
N VAL A 140 -22.27 4.40 7.83
CA VAL A 140 -21.55 4.92 8.99
C VAL A 140 -20.09 5.31 8.70
N LEU A 141 -19.52 4.86 7.57
CA LEU A 141 -18.12 5.05 7.18
C LEU A 141 -17.89 6.27 6.24
N LYS A 142 -18.91 7.09 6.00
CA LYS A 142 -18.91 8.17 4.98
C LYS A 142 -17.67 9.06 5.00
N ASP A 143 -17.14 9.39 6.18
CA ASP A 143 -16.02 10.30 6.35
C ASP A 143 -14.71 9.60 6.78
N ASP A 144 -14.74 8.28 6.96
CA ASP A 144 -13.64 7.51 7.53
C ASP A 144 -12.69 6.94 6.46
N ILE A 145 -13.22 6.62 5.28
CA ILE A 145 -12.46 5.97 4.19
C ILE A 145 -12.28 6.92 3.03
N LYS A 146 -11.02 7.14 2.65
CA LYS A 146 -10.65 8.04 1.55
C LYS A 146 -10.27 7.23 0.31
N PRO A 147 -10.47 7.76 -0.91
CA PRO A 147 -10.04 7.06 -2.12
C PRO A 147 -8.51 6.97 -2.26
N TYR A 148 -7.80 7.99 -1.76
CA TYR A 148 -6.35 8.07 -1.83
C TYR A 148 -5.76 8.98 -0.73
N VAL A 149 -4.44 8.91 -0.57
CA VAL A 149 -3.63 9.85 0.20
C VAL A 149 -2.40 10.27 -0.62
N VAL A 150 -1.84 11.44 -0.31
CA VAL A 150 -0.55 11.89 -0.85
C VAL A 150 0.44 11.96 0.30
N LEU A 151 1.44 11.08 0.28
CA LEU A 151 2.52 11.04 1.26
C LEU A 151 3.66 11.93 0.76
N ASN A 152 3.92 13.04 1.47
CA ASN A 152 5.13 13.84 1.25
C ASN A 152 6.25 13.23 2.09
N ARG A 153 7.08 12.39 1.47
CA ARG A 153 8.13 11.60 2.14
C ARG A 153 9.40 11.64 1.31
N PHE A 154 10.55 11.73 1.99
CA PHE A 154 11.86 11.68 1.34
C PHE A 154 12.03 12.71 0.21
N GLY A 155 11.30 13.83 0.29
CA GLY A 155 11.24 14.89 -0.73
C GLY A 155 10.62 14.45 -2.07
N LEU A 156 9.68 13.50 -2.02
CA LEU A 156 8.84 13.01 -3.12
C LEU A 156 7.36 13.11 -2.72
N ARG A 157 6.49 13.24 -3.72
CA ARG A 157 5.03 13.14 -3.56
C ARG A 157 4.58 11.76 -4.01
N ILE A 158 4.25 10.90 -3.06
CA ILE A 158 3.84 9.52 -3.32
C ILE A 158 2.31 9.44 -3.18
N GLY A 159 1.63 9.20 -4.29
CA GLY A 159 0.20 8.95 -4.30
C GLY A 159 -0.08 7.50 -3.95
N VAL A 160 -0.97 7.26 -3.00
CA VAL A 160 -1.42 5.90 -2.65
C VAL A 160 -2.93 5.88 -2.75
N LEU A 161 -3.49 4.93 -3.49
CA LEU A 161 -4.93 4.70 -3.62
C LEU A 161 -5.27 3.26 -3.25
N GLY A 162 -6.49 3.00 -2.80
CA GLY A 162 -6.98 1.65 -2.48
C GLY A 162 -8.07 1.20 -3.44
N VAL A 163 -8.20 -0.11 -3.68
CA VAL A 163 -9.28 -0.69 -4.48
C VAL A 163 -9.62 -2.09 -3.94
N GLY A 164 -10.91 -2.44 -3.92
CA GLY A 164 -11.39 -3.71 -3.37
C GLY A 164 -12.23 -4.52 -4.38
N VAL A 165 -12.33 -5.82 -4.14
CA VAL A 165 -13.13 -6.78 -4.93
C VAL A 165 -14.63 -6.46 -4.89
N ASP A 166 -15.40 -6.96 -5.86
CA ASP A 166 -16.85 -6.90 -5.77
C ASP A 166 -17.33 -7.73 -4.56
N PRO A 167 -18.04 -7.14 -3.58
CA PRO A 167 -18.51 -7.88 -2.40
C PRO A 167 -19.62 -8.89 -2.72
N GLU A 168 -20.27 -8.79 -3.88
CA GLU A 168 -21.37 -9.70 -4.26
C GLU A 168 -20.89 -11.16 -4.33
N GLY A 169 -21.54 -12.03 -3.55
CA GLY A 169 -21.17 -13.45 -3.44
C GLY A 169 -20.00 -13.74 -2.50
N LEU A 170 -19.25 -12.72 -2.06
CA LEU A 170 -18.15 -12.86 -1.09
C LEU A 170 -18.56 -12.44 0.33
N VAL A 171 -19.39 -11.41 0.43
CA VAL A 171 -19.85 -10.84 1.71
C VAL A 171 -21.38 -10.97 1.78
N GLN A 172 -21.92 -11.22 2.97
CA GLN A 172 -23.38 -11.23 3.16
C GLN A 172 -23.96 -9.81 2.95
N LYS A 173 -25.06 -9.70 2.18
CA LYS A 173 -25.60 -8.41 1.72
C LYS A 173 -25.88 -7.41 2.85
N ASN A 174 -26.35 -7.88 4.01
CA ASN A 174 -26.64 -7.07 5.19
C ASN A 174 -25.39 -6.50 5.88
N LYS A 175 -24.19 -6.99 5.55
CA LYS A 175 -22.92 -6.55 6.17
C LYS A 175 -22.32 -5.32 5.51
N TYR A 176 -22.75 -4.99 4.31
CA TYR A 176 -22.31 -3.82 3.54
C TYR A 176 -23.49 -3.02 2.99
N GLU A 177 -24.63 -3.08 3.67
CA GLU A 177 -25.83 -2.34 3.26
C GLU A 177 -25.55 -0.83 3.19
N GLY A 178 -26.01 -0.20 2.10
CA GLY A 178 -25.75 1.21 1.81
C GLY A 178 -24.41 1.51 1.15
N MET A 179 -23.45 0.56 1.13
CA MET A 179 -22.22 0.70 0.35
C MET A 179 -22.49 0.37 -1.12
N GLU A 180 -22.06 1.24 -2.03
CA GLU A 180 -22.19 1.02 -3.48
C GLU A 180 -20.84 0.65 -4.10
N PHE A 181 -20.82 -0.45 -4.86
CA PHE A 181 -19.66 -0.87 -5.62
C PHE A 181 -19.56 -0.12 -6.96
N LYS A 182 -18.37 0.35 -7.30
CA LYS A 182 -18.02 0.97 -8.57
C LYS A 182 -17.01 0.10 -9.32
N PRO A 183 -16.98 0.15 -10.67
CA PRO A 183 -16.04 -0.65 -11.43
C PRO A 183 -14.58 -0.32 -11.07
N VAL A 184 -13.79 -1.37 -10.87
CA VAL A 184 -12.38 -1.33 -10.40
C VAL A 184 -11.52 -0.44 -11.30
N ILE A 185 -11.43 -0.76 -12.59
CA ILE A 185 -10.51 -0.13 -13.53
C ILE A 185 -10.83 1.36 -13.73
N SER A 186 -12.12 1.71 -13.89
CA SER A 186 -12.52 3.10 -14.09
C SER A 186 -12.26 3.95 -12.84
N SER A 187 -12.50 3.40 -11.65
CA SER A 187 -12.24 4.08 -10.37
C SER A 187 -10.75 4.32 -10.17
N VAL A 188 -9.91 3.30 -10.36
CA VAL A 188 -8.45 3.43 -10.23
C VAL A 188 -7.90 4.45 -11.23
N ASN A 189 -8.29 4.36 -12.51
CA ASN A 189 -7.81 5.31 -13.53
C ASN A 189 -8.24 6.74 -13.25
N PHE A 190 -9.45 6.96 -12.72
CA PHE A 190 -9.93 8.28 -12.34
C PHE A 190 -9.05 8.91 -11.25
N TYR A 191 -8.77 8.17 -10.17
CA TYR A 191 -7.96 8.69 -9.07
C TYR A 191 -6.46 8.74 -9.37
N ALA A 192 -5.93 7.79 -10.16
CA ALA A 192 -4.56 7.83 -10.64
C ALA A 192 -4.31 9.08 -11.50
N LYS A 193 -5.28 9.47 -12.34
CA LYS A 193 -5.23 10.74 -13.09
C LYS A 193 -5.16 11.95 -12.16
N ILE A 194 -6.01 12.00 -11.12
CA ILE A 194 -5.99 13.09 -10.12
C ILE A 194 -4.63 13.16 -9.41
N LEU A 195 -4.11 12.01 -8.96
CA LEU A 195 -2.81 11.92 -8.30
C LEU A 195 -1.68 12.40 -9.21
N LYS A 196 -1.71 12.04 -10.50
CA LYS A 196 -0.66 12.43 -11.44
C LYS A 196 -0.75 13.89 -11.86
N GLU A 197 -1.91 14.33 -12.34
CA GLU A 197 -2.06 15.63 -12.98
C GLU A 197 -2.27 16.75 -11.96
N SER A 198 -3.17 16.54 -10.99
CA SER A 198 -3.55 17.58 -10.03
C SER A 198 -2.66 17.59 -8.80
N LYS A 199 -2.33 16.41 -8.25
CA LYS A 199 -1.46 16.31 -7.07
C LYS A 199 0.02 16.26 -7.43
N GLN A 200 0.35 16.06 -8.70
CA GLN A 200 1.72 16.02 -9.21
C GLN A 200 2.57 14.98 -8.47
N CYS A 201 2.01 13.78 -8.27
CA CYS A 201 2.72 12.68 -7.64
C CYS A 201 3.83 12.16 -8.56
N ASP A 202 4.98 11.91 -7.95
CA ASP A 202 6.16 11.34 -8.60
C ASP A 202 5.98 9.84 -8.82
N LEU A 203 5.35 9.17 -7.84
CA LEU A 203 5.05 7.73 -7.82
C LEU A 203 3.59 7.50 -7.40
N ILE A 204 2.90 6.55 -8.03
CA ILE A 204 1.52 6.16 -7.71
C ILE A 204 1.45 4.66 -7.39
N ILE A 205 1.05 4.34 -6.17
CA ILE A 205 0.89 3.00 -5.62
C ILE A 205 -0.61 2.69 -5.50
N CYS A 206 -1.03 1.54 -6.00
CA CYS A 206 -2.37 0.99 -5.86
C CYS A 206 -2.33 -0.17 -4.85
N LEU A 207 -3.02 -0.02 -3.71
CA LEU A 207 -3.28 -1.10 -2.76
C LEU A 207 -4.54 -1.82 -3.21
N SER A 208 -4.39 -3.05 -3.69
CA SER A 208 -5.45 -3.75 -4.40
C SER A 208 -5.86 -5.02 -3.68
N HIS A 209 -7.16 -5.19 -3.43
CA HIS A 209 -7.72 -6.42 -2.90
C HIS A 209 -8.71 -7.03 -3.89
N VAL A 210 -8.32 -7.16 -5.17
CA VAL A 210 -9.16 -7.71 -6.25
C VAL A 210 -8.72 -9.09 -6.73
N GLY A 211 -7.58 -9.58 -6.23
CA GLY A 211 -6.96 -10.85 -6.62
C GLY A 211 -6.05 -10.73 -7.84
N TYR A 212 -5.01 -11.56 -7.87
CA TYR A 212 -3.92 -11.49 -8.84
C TYR A 212 -4.36 -11.43 -10.31
N ASN A 213 -5.30 -12.27 -10.73
CA ASN A 213 -5.77 -12.28 -12.12
C ASN A 213 -6.43 -10.96 -12.52
N SER A 214 -7.16 -10.35 -11.59
CA SER A 214 -7.76 -9.03 -11.78
C SER A 214 -6.71 -7.93 -11.67
N ASP A 215 -5.66 -8.09 -10.86
CA ASP A 215 -4.52 -7.16 -10.80
C ASP A 215 -3.74 -7.13 -12.11
N ILE A 216 -3.57 -8.26 -12.81
CA ILE A 216 -2.98 -8.29 -14.16
C ILE A 216 -3.82 -7.43 -15.11
N GLN A 217 -5.13 -7.65 -15.14
CA GLN A 217 -6.05 -6.87 -15.99
C GLN A 217 -6.04 -5.39 -15.62
N LEU A 218 -5.98 -5.07 -14.32
CA LEU A 218 -5.89 -3.71 -13.81
C LEU A 218 -4.59 -3.05 -14.28
N ALA A 219 -3.45 -3.72 -14.14
CA ALA A 219 -2.16 -3.18 -14.58
C ALA A 219 -2.17 -2.89 -16.09
N GLU A 220 -2.62 -3.85 -16.90
CA GLU A 220 -2.67 -3.73 -18.36
C GLU A 220 -3.64 -2.64 -18.84
N GLN A 221 -4.74 -2.41 -18.11
CA GLN A 221 -5.74 -1.38 -18.41
C GLN A 221 -5.57 -0.07 -17.64
N SER A 222 -4.50 0.04 -16.83
CA SER A 222 -4.25 1.23 -16.03
C SER A 222 -3.65 2.37 -16.85
N LYS A 223 -3.69 3.57 -16.27
CA LYS A 223 -2.87 4.73 -16.63
C LYS A 223 -2.31 5.35 -15.38
N ASN A 224 -1.08 5.86 -15.47
CA ASN A 224 -0.35 6.54 -14.38
C ASN A 224 -0.03 5.71 -13.12
N VAL A 225 -0.56 4.51 -12.94
CA VAL A 225 -0.18 3.61 -11.84
C VAL A 225 1.22 3.04 -12.12
N ASP A 226 2.08 3.04 -11.11
CA ASP A 226 3.45 2.51 -11.22
C ASP A 226 3.59 1.15 -10.51
N ILE A 227 2.89 0.96 -9.38
CA ILE A 227 2.98 -0.24 -8.53
C ILE A 227 1.60 -0.67 -8.05
N ILE A 228 1.34 -1.98 -8.07
CA ILE A 228 0.17 -2.65 -7.48
C ILE A 228 0.65 -3.59 -6.36
N ILE A 229 0.20 -3.33 -5.14
CA ILE A 229 0.36 -4.17 -3.95
C ILE A 229 -0.93 -4.96 -3.80
N GLY A 230 -0.94 -6.24 -4.18
CA GLY A 230 -2.15 -7.05 -4.28
C GLY A 230 -2.49 -7.88 -3.02
N GLY A 231 -3.76 -8.27 -2.90
CA GLY A 231 -4.32 -9.17 -1.87
C GLY A 231 -5.33 -10.18 -2.45
N HIS A 232 -6.14 -10.79 -1.60
CA HIS A 232 -7.29 -11.65 -1.92
C HIS A 232 -6.96 -13.07 -2.39
N SER A 233 -6.10 -13.23 -3.41
CA SER A 233 -5.83 -14.54 -4.04
C SER A 233 -4.75 -15.37 -3.36
N HIS A 234 -4.20 -14.89 -2.23
CA HIS A 234 -3.14 -15.54 -1.46
C HIS A 234 -1.93 -15.96 -2.30
N THR A 235 -1.67 -15.24 -3.39
CA THR A 235 -0.60 -15.60 -4.33
C THR A 235 0.74 -15.26 -3.71
N TYR A 236 1.62 -16.25 -3.59
CA TYR A 236 3.01 -16.02 -3.20
C TYR A 236 3.83 -15.74 -4.45
N MET A 237 4.63 -14.67 -4.41
CA MET A 237 5.50 -14.26 -5.51
C MET A 237 6.92 -14.10 -5.00
N GLU A 238 7.85 -14.87 -5.57
CA GLU A 238 9.28 -14.71 -5.30
C GLU A 238 9.85 -13.47 -6.00
N THR A 239 9.33 -13.15 -7.19
CA THR A 239 9.65 -11.96 -7.96
C THR A 239 8.36 -11.26 -8.41
N PRO A 240 8.34 -9.92 -8.51
CA PRO A 240 7.17 -9.21 -9.00
C PRO A 240 6.85 -9.56 -10.47
N ASP A 241 5.57 -9.47 -10.82
CA ASP A 241 5.12 -9.53 -12.22
C ASP A 241 5.13 -8.12 -12.83
N MET A 242 5.66 -8.00 -14.04
CA MET A 242 5.83 -6.73 -14.74
C MET A 242 4.90 -6.69 -15.96
N ARG A 243 3.96 -5.73 -15.96
CA ARG A 243 2.98 -5.56 -17.05
C ARG A 243 3.11 -4.20 -17.70
N LYS A 244 2.74 -4.09 -18.97
CA LYS A 244 2.65 -2.79 -19.65
C LYS A 244 1.23 -2.27 -19.59
N ASN A 245 1.08 -1.03 -19.14
CA ASN A 245 -0.21 -0.35 -19.10
C ASN A 245 -0.57 0.29 -20.44
N LEU A 246 -1.71 0.99 -20.49
CA LEU A 246 -2.22 1.63 -21.72
C LEU A 246 -1.32 2.77 -22.23
N ASP A 247 -0.42 3.30 -21.41
CA ASP A 247 0.57 4.32 -21.80
C ASP A 247 1.91 3.68 -22.23
N GLY A 248 1.98 2.34 -22.30
CA GLY A 248 3.17 1.57 -22.63
C GLY A 248 4.23 1.52 -21.53
N LYS A 249 3.91 2.01 -20.32
CA LYS A 249 4.81 2.01 -19.16
C LYS A 249 4.70 0.71 -18.38
N GLU A 250 5.81 0.32 -17.76
CA GLU A 250 5.83 -0.83 -16.86
C GLU A 250 5.10 -0.54 -15.55
N VAL A 251 4.32 -1.52 -15.10
CA VAL A 251 3.60 -1.55 -13.83
C VAL A 251 4.01 -2.82 -13.10
N MET A 252 4.48 -2.66 -11.88
CA MET A 252 4.91 -3.77 -11.03
C MET A 252 3.73 -4.29 -10.22
N ILE A 253 3.51 -5.60 -10.20
CA ILE A 253 2.50 -6.28 -9.40
C ILE A 253 3.22 -7.21 -8.42
N PHE A 254 2.81 -7.23 -7.16
CA PHE A 254 3.30 -8.22 -6.22
C PHE A 254 2.27 -8.59 -5.14
N GLN A 255 2.46 -9.76 -4.54
CA GLN A 255 1.73 -10.27 -3.37
C GLN A 255 2.65 -11.09 -2.47
N THR A 256 2.25 -11.28 -1.22
CA THR A 256 3.04 -11.92 -0.15
C THR A 256 2.50 -13.27 0.31
N GLY A 257 1.59 -13.89 -0.43
CA GLY A 257 0.88 -15.08 0.04
C GLY A 257 -0.19 -14.72 1.06
N LYS A 258 -0.12 -15.30 2.26
CA LYS A 258 -1.10 -15.06 3.35
C LYS A 258 -0.50 -15.33 4.73
N ASN A 259 -1.31 -15.13 5.78
CA ASN A 259 -0.97 -15.34 7.20
C ASN A 259 0.22 -14.48 7.67
N GLY A 260 0.61 -13.47 6.88
CA GLY A 260 1.82 -12.69 7.08
C GLY A 260 3.08 -13.53 7.28
N ALA A 261 3.15 -14.69 6.62
CA ALA A 261 4.35 -15.52 6.57
C ALA A 261 5.50 -14.80 5.87
N TYR A 262 5.18 -13.89 4.95
CA TYR A 262 6.13 -13.04 4.24
C TYR A 262 5.76 -11.56 4.38
N VAL A 263 6.78 -10.72 4.21
CA VAL A 263 6.67 -9.29 3.95
C VAL A 263 7.52 -9.05 2.70
N ASN A 264 6.95 -8.49 1.63
CA ASN A 264 7.78 -8.19 0.47
C ASN A 264 8.67 -6.99 0.74
N LYS A 265 9.74 -6.89 -0.04
CA LYS A 265 10.62 -5.74 -0.08
C LYS A 265 10.87 -5.36 -1.54
N ILE A 266 10.46 -4.16 -1.91
CA ILE A 266 10.73 -3.59 -3.23
C ILE A 266 11.60 -2.37 -3.07
N GLU A 267 12.65 -2.27 -3.86
CA GLU A 267 13.51 -1.10 -3.92
C GLU A 267 13.20 -0.34 -5.19
N VAL A 268 12.71 0.89 -5.03
CA VAL A 268 12.40 1.78 -6.15
C VAL A 268 13.46 2.87 -6.19
N GLU A 269 14.08 3.02 -7.34
CA GLU A 269 14.99 4.11 -7.63
C GLU A 269 14.27 5.13 -8.51
N LEU A 270 14.16 6.36 -8.01
CA LEU A 270 13.53 7.46 -8.73
C LEU A 270 14.58 8.51 -9.07
N ASP A 271 14.73 8.79 -10.35
CA ASP A 271 15.43 9.97 -10.83
C ASP A 271 14.53 11.18 -10.64
N LYS A 272 14.99 12.15 -9.86
CA LYS A 272 14.28 13.42 -9.74
C LYS A 272 14.43 14.18 -11.06
N ILE A 273 13.46 14.05 -11.96
CA ILE A 273 13.36 14.95 -13.12
C ILE A 273 13.04 16.33 -12.53
N LYS A 274 14.01 17.25 -12.56
CA LYS A 274 13.76 18.64 -12.24
C LYS A 274 12.71 19.15 -13.23
N LYS A 275 11.53 19.50 -12.72
CA LYS A 275 10.59 20.36 -13.45
C LYS A 275 11.17 21.77 -13.57
#